data_AF-A0ABD3G5T9-F1
#
_entry.id   AF-A0ABD3G5T9-F1
#
_cell.length_a   1.000
_cell.length_b   1.000
_cell.length_c   1.000
_cell.angle_alpha   90.00
_cell.angle_beta   90.00
_cell.angle_gamma   90.00
#
_symmetry.space_group_name_H-M   'P 1'
#
loop_
_entity.id
_entity.type
_entity.pdbx_description
1 polymer ?
#
loop_
_entity_poly.entity_id
_entity_poly.type
_entity_poly.pdbx_seq_one_letter_code
_entity_poly.pdbx_strand_id
1 'polypeptide(L)'
;MDDTLFPPNCQNLTDGVIGPVIQRLPPFHSFVSVDTRPPASELTKKENEIEQRRIQNRLHQARFQMRQQQKMANLEEDVKQLQKELQRLDAQRNVLVAGVSTKTIWHVAAEYFRLFQNGYSNGYGVDTILQHWKDFSFVFEGIGIELVSLERCAEGGVLASVRSVATLSDKTISYAFPHLIRDGEMSLMAAKLQGQRIEMRGWVHFQWSDDVERVDSVRYNVDILTPIMQLLHDLEGTARVFNNANITPESKLVAT
;
A
#
# COMPACT_ATOMS: atom_id res chain seq x y z
N MET A 1 14.96 -18.79 25.86
CA MET A 1 14.17 -20.04 25.79
C MET A 1 14.41 -20.57 24.39
N ASP A 2 15.14 -21.68 24.30
CA ASP A 2 15.71 -22.21 23.07
C ASP A 2 14.87 -23.45 22.70
N ASP A 3 13.96 -23.31 21.74
CA ASP A 3 13.04 -24.38 21.31
C ASP A 3 13.69 -25.17 20.15
N THR A 4 14.54 -26.12 20.50
CA THR A 4 15.08 -27.10 19.54
C THR A 4 14.15 -28.30 19.44
N LEU A 5 13.38 -28.36 18.35
CA LEU A 5 12.54 -29.52 18.01
C LEU A 5 13.43 -30.68 17.53
N PHE A 6 13.38 -31.83 18.23
CA PHE A 6 14.00 -33.09 17.79
C PHE A 6 13.01 -33.95 16.99
N PRO A 7 13.44 -34.68 15.95
CA PRO A 7 12.56 -35.59 15.21
C PRO A 7 12.17 -36.82 16.05
N PRO A 8 11.00 -37.45 15.82
CA PRO A 8 10.35 -38.36 16.77
C PRO A 8 10.95 -39.78 16.88
N ASN A 9 12.15 -40.02 16.33
CA ASN A 9 12.71 -41.37 16.26
C ASN A 9 14.23 -41.36 16.51
N CYS A 10 14.60 -41.25 17.79
CA CYS A 10 15.98 -41.41 18.26
C CYS A 10 16.17 -42.66 19.14
N GLN A 11 15.27 -43.64 19.02
CA GLN A 11 15.43 -44.90 19.73
C GLN A 11 16.31 -45.83 18.89
N ASN A 12 17.59 -45.94 19.27
CA ASN A 12 18.44 -47.05 18.83
C ASN A 12 17.84 -48.34 19.39
N LEU A 13 17.20 -49.13 18.52
CA LEU A 13 16.79 -50.48 18.85
C LEU A 13 18.06 -51.30 19.11
N THR A 14 18.24 -51.76 20.34
CA THR A 14 19.34 -52.65 20.72
C THR A 14 19.23 -53.98 19.96
N ASP A 15 20.37 -54.54 19.53
CA ASP A 15 20.51 -55.76 18.72
C ASP A 15 19.83 -57.04 19.27
N GLY A 16 19.19 -56.97 20.45
CA GLY A 16 18.45 -58.08 21.05
C GLY A 16 16.99 -58.25 20.59
N VAL A 17 16.47 -57.40 19.69
CA VAL A 17 15.05 -57.49 19.25
C VAL A 17 14.81 -58.55 18.17
N ILE A 18 15.86 -59.05 17.50
CA ILE A 18 15.73 -60.08 16.47
C ILE A 18 15.84 -61.47 17.11
N GLY A 19 14.69 -62.08 17.44
CA GLY A 19 14.64 -63.50 17.80
C GLY A 19 15.01 -64.41 16.60
N PRO A 20 15.44 -65.67 16.84
CA PRO A 20 15.79 -66.59 15.78
C PRO A 20 14.58 -66.91 14.89
N VAL A 21 14.78 -66.85 13.58
CA VAL A 21 13.77 -67.12 12.56
C VAL A 21 13.39 -68.61 12.62
N ILE A 22 12.19 -68.91 13.13
CA ILE A 22 11.61 -70.26 13.06
C ILE A 22 11.10 -70.48 11.64
N GLN A 23 11.82 -71.27 10.83
CA GLN A 23 11.28 -71.78 9.57
C GLN A 23 10.23 -72.85 9.87
N ARG A 24 8.97 -72.59 9.50
CA ARG A 24 7.92 -73.63 9.49
C ARG A 24 8.15 -74.53 8.29
N LEU A 25 8.53 -75.79 8.53
CA LEU A 25 8.51 -76.82 7.48
C LEU A 25 7.05 -77.16 7.12
N PRO A 26 6.70 -77.23 5.82
CA PRO A 26 5.39 -77.67 5.40
C PRO A 26 5.25 -79.20 5.61
N PRO A 27 4.03 -79.72 5.80
CA PRO A 27 3.81 -81.16 5.96
C PRO A 27 4.14 -81.88 4.64
N PHE A 28 4.80 -83.03 4.72
CA PHE A 28 5.05 -83.89 3.58
C PHE A 28 3.73 -84.48 3.06
N HIS A 29 3.11 -83.80 2.10
CA HIS A 29 2.21 -84.44 1.14
C HIS A 29 2.90 -84.43 -0.23
N SER A 30 3.06 -85.63 -0.78
CA SER A 30 3.59 -85.89 -2.11
C SER A 30 2.68 -85.26 -3.17
N PHE A 31 2.95 -84.01 -3.52
CA PHE A 31 2.45 -83.40 -4.75
C PHE A 31 3.44 -83.69 -5.86
N VAL A 32 2.96 -84.42 -6.86
CA VAL A 32 3.61 -84.56 -8.16
C VAL A 32 3.69 -83.16 -8.77
N SER A 33 4.88 -82.56 -8.77
CA SER A 33 5.13 -81.33 -9.50
C SER A 33 5.06 -81.62 -10.99
N VAL A 34 3.95 -81.25 -11.62
CA VAL A 34 3.98 -80.86 -13.03
C VAL A 34 4.90 -79.64 -13.08
N ASP A 35 6.12 -79.88 -13.50
CA ASP A 35 7.18 -78.88 -13.62
C ASP A 35 6.86 -78.01 -14.84
N THR A 36 5.85 -77.14 -14.73
CA THR A 36 5.69 -76.02 -15.66
C THR A 36 6.73 -74.96 -15.26
N ARG A 37 8.01 -75.33 -15.35
CA ARG A 37 9.12 -74.39 -15.26
C ARG A 37 8.95 -73.40 -16.40
N PRO A 38 8.69 -72.11 -16.12
CA PRO A 38 8.59 -71.13 -17.17
C PRO A 38 9.93 -71.09 -17.94
N PRO A 39 9.90 -71.00 -19.28
CA PRO A 39 11.09 -71.07 -20.11
C PRO A 39 12.11 -69.99 -19.69
N ALA A 40 13.41 -70.31 -19.78
CA ALA A 40 14.51 -69.45 -19.32
C ALA A 40 14.50 -68.01 -19.92
N SER A 41 13.86 -67.83 -21.07
CA SER A 41 13.63 -66.52 -21.71
C SER A 41 12.60 -65.64 -20.99
N GLU A 42 11.70 -66.21 -20.19
CA GLU A 42 10.74 -65.46 -19.36
C GLU A 42 11.34 -65.05 -18.01
N LEU A 43 12.22 -65.87 -17.42
CA LEU A 43 12.93 -65.56 -16.18
C LEU A 43 13.87 -64.36 -16.36
N THR A 44 14.66 -64.36 -17.43
CA THR A 44 15.57 -63.26 -17.79
C THR A 44 14.81 -61.98 -18.16
N LYS A 45 13.65 -62.07 -18.81
CA LYS A 45 12.76 -60.91 -19.05
C LYS A 45 12.23 -60.32 -17.74
N LYS A 46 11.75 -61.18 -16.82
CA LYS A 46 11.26 -60.75 -15.51
C LYS A 46 12.36 -60.10 -14.66
N GLU A 47 13.57 -60.65 -14.68
CA GLU A 47 14.73 -60.07 -13.98
C GLU A 47 15.11 -58.69 -14.54
N ASN A 48 15.14 -58.54 -15.87
CA ASN A 48 15.38 -57.25 -16.51
C ASN A 48 14.28 -56.23 -16.21
N GLU A 49 13.01 -56.64 -16.16
CA GLU A 49 11.89 -55.78 -15.76
C GLU A 49 11.98 -55.35 -14.28
N ILE A 50 12.40 -56.25 -13.38
CA ILE A 50 12.63 -55.93 -11.97
C ILE A 50 13.78 -54.93 -11.83
N GLU A 51 14.87 -55.13 -12.57
CA GLU A 51 16.02 -54.23 -12.52
C GLU A 51 15.70 -52.86 -13.14
N GLN A 52 14.95 -52.81 -14.24
CA GLN A 52 14.43 -51.55 -14.79
C GLN A 52 13.54 -50.82 -13.80
N ARG A 53 12.65 -51.51 -13.08
CA ARG A 53 11.82 -50.89 -12.02
C ARG A 53 12.67 -50.33 -10.88
N ARG A 54 13.74 -51.02 -10.47
CA ARG A 54 14.67 -50.53 -9.44
C ARG A 54 15.38 -49.26 -9.89
N ILE A 55 15.87 -49.23 -11.13
CA ILE A 55 16.51 -48.06 -11.72
C ILE A 55 15.52 -46.89 -11.80
N GLN A 56 14.29 -47.12 -12.27
CA GLN A 56 13.26 -46.08 -12.37
C GLN A 56 12.85 -45.54 -10.99
N ASN A 57 12.72 -46.41 -9.99
CA ASN A 57 12.39 -45.99 -8.62
C ASN A 57 13.52 -45.15 -8.01
N ARG A 58 14.79 -45.53 -8.24
CA ARG A 58 15.95 -44.71 -7.83
C ARG A 58 15.94 -43.34 -8.50
N LEU A 59 15.71 -43.29 -9.82
CA LEU A 59 15.60 -42.03 -10.56
C LEU A 59 14.42 -41.18 -10.08
N HIS A 60 13.29 -41.79 -9.77
CA HIS A 60 12.12 -41.08 -9.26
C HIS A 60 12.39 -40.50 -7.87
N GLN A 61 13.00 -41.28 -6.97
CA GLN A 61 13.41 -40.81 -5.65
C GLN A 61 14.44 -39.67 -5.74
N ALA A 62 15.46 -39.81 -6.60
CA ALA A 62 16.44 -38.76 -6.83
C ALA A 62 15.80 -37.47 -7.38
N ARG A 63 14.87 -37.59 -8.35
CA ARG A 63 14.12 -36.44 -8.88
C ARG A 63 13.21 -35.80 -7.83
N PHE A 64 12.56 -36.60 -6.99
CA PHE A 64 11.73 -36.07 -5.91
C PHE A 64 12.59 -35.27 -4.92
N GLN A 65 13.72 -35.81 -4.49
CA GLN A 65 14.66 -35.13 -3.61
C GLN A 65 15.20 -33.84 -4.25
N MET A 66 15.59 -33.89 -5.52
CA MET A 66 16.04 -32.71 -6.26
C MET A 66 14.95 -31.62 -6.32
N ARG A 67 13.68 -32.00 -6.56
CA ARG A 67 12.56 -31.03 -6.56
C ARG A 67 12.35 -30.40 -5.18
N GLN A 68 12.52 -31.16 -4.09
CA GLN A 68 12.42 -30.60 -2.73
C GLN A 68 13.58 -29.63 -2.46
N GLN A 69 14.81 -30.00 -2.82
CA GLN A 69 15.98 -29.12 -2.68
C GLN A 69 15.83 -27.84 -3.50
N GLN A 70 15.35 -27.92 -4.74
CA GLN A 70 15.14 -26.74 -5.57
C GLN A 70 14.07 -25.80 -4.96
N LYS A 71 12.98 -26.35 -4.42
CA LYS A 71 11.96 -25.54 -3.74
C LYS A 71 12.53 -24.82 -2.52
N MET A 72 13.34 -25.51 -1.71
CA MET A 72 13.99 -24.89 -0.55
C MET A 72 14.98 -23.80 -0.98
N ALA A 73 15.81 -24.07 -2.00
CA ALA A 73 16.76 -23.09 -2.51
C ALA A 73 16.06 -21.82 -3.05
N ASN A 74 14.97 -21.98 -3.80
CA ASN A 74 14.20 -20.85 -4.30
C ASN A 74 13.57 -20.03 -3.15
N LEU A 75 12.99 -20.70 -2.13
CA LEU A 75 12.43 -20.02 -0.97
C LEU A 75 13.49 -19.25 -0.18
N GLU A 76 14.68 -19.82 -0.01
CA GLU A 76 15.80 -19.13 0.64
C GLU A 76 16.26 -17.89 -0.14
N GLU A 77 16.22 -17.96 -1.47
CA GLU A 77 16.51 -16.81 -2.33
C GLU A 77 15.42 -15.72 -2.21
N ASP A 78 14.14 -16.10 -2.22
CA ASP A 78 13.02 -15.18 -2.05
C ASP A 78 13.06 -14.48 -0.69
N VAL A 79 13.37 -15.20 0.40
CA VAL A 79 13.52 -14.61 1.73
C VAL A 79 14.68 -13.61 1.76
N LYS A 80 15.83 -13.95 1.14
CA LYS A 80 16.97 -13.03 1.03
C LYS A 80 16.61 -11.78 0.21
N GLN A 81 15.83 -11.94 -0.87
CA GLN A 81 15.34 -10.84 -1.70
C GLN A 81 14.45 -9.90 -0.87
N LEU A 82 13.46 -10.45 -0.17
CA LEU A 82 12.53 -9.69 0.67
C LEU A 82 13.26 -8.97 1.82
N GLN A 83 14.25 -9.61 2.44
CA GLN A 83 15.07 -8.97 3.46
C GLN A 83 15.87 -7.79 2.91
N LYS A 84 16.43 -7.90 1.71
CA LYS A 84 17.10 -6.78 1.03
C LYS A 84 16.13 -5.65 0.70
N GLU A 85 14.91 -5.99 0.27
CA GLU A 85 13.87 -4.99 0.01
C GLU A 85 13.45 -4.26 1.28
N LEU A 86 13.24 -4.98 2.39
CA LEU A 86 12.97 -4.38 3.69
C LEU A 86 14.10 -3.46 4.13
N GLN A 87 15.36 -3.90 4.04
CA GLN A 87 16.51 -3.05 4.36
C GLN A 87 16.59 -1.81 3.48
N ARG A 88 16.30 -1.95 2.18
CA ARG A 88 16.26 -0.81 1.25
C ARG A 88 15.15 0.17 1.61
N LEU A 89 13.94 -0.33 1.89
CA LEU A 89 12.79 0.49 2.25
C LEU A 89 13.02 1.19 3.59
N ASP A 90 13.62 0.51 4.57
CA ASP A 90 14.00 1.10 5.85
C ASP A 90 15.11 2.15 5.68
N ALA A 91 16.11 1.90 4.82
CA ALA A 91 17.13 2.90 4.51
C ALA A 91 16.53 4.13 3.81
N GLN A 92 15.63 3.93 2.85
CA GLN A 92 14.90 5.01 2.18
C GLN A 92 14.05 5.81 3.17
N ARG A 93 13.31 5.12 4.06
CA ARG A 93 12.55 5.73 5.14
C ARG A 93 13.45 6.52 6.08
N ASN A 94 14.59 5.96 6.49
CA ASN A 94 15.52 6.63 7.40
C ASN A 94 16.17 7.86 6.77
N VAL A 95 16.45 7.84 5.45
CA VAL A 95 16.91 9.04 4.73
C VAL A 95 15.82 10.10 4.65
N LEU A 96 14.57 9.71 4.37
CA LEU A 96 13.41 10.62 4.39
C LEU A 96 13.21 11.21 5.79
N VAL A 97 13.27 10.40 6.84
CA VAL A 97 13.12 10.83 8.24
C VAL A 97 14.30 11.67 8.71
N ALA A 98 15.54 11.38 8.30
CA ALA A 98 16.72 12.15 8.66
C ALA A 98 16.82 13.49 7.91
N GLY A 99 16.28 13.57 6.68
CA GLY A 99 16.17 14.82 5.93
C GLY A 99 15.07 15.74 6.47
N VAL A 100 14.04 15.18 7.10
CA VAL A 100 13.01 15.92 7.83
C VAL A 100 13.48 16.10 9.27
N SER A 101 14.21 17.19 9.54
CA SER A 101 14.49 17.60 10.92
C SER A 101 13.18 17.98 11.62
N THR A 102 12.45 17.02 12.19
CA THR A 102 11.22 17.24 12.97
C THR A 102 11.51 17.86 14.35
N LYS A 103 12.49 18.76 14.47
CA LYS A 103 12.89 19.36 15.75
C LYS A 103 12.15 20.66 16.08
N THR A 104 11.30 21.15 15.19
CA THR A 104 10.52 22.36 15.44
C THR A 104 9.25 22.34 14.62
N ILE A 105 8.15 22.82 15.19
CA ILE A 105 6.86 22.98 14.51
C ILE A 105 7.03 23.77 13.20
N TRP A 106 7.99 24.71 13.16
CA TRP A 106 8.41 25.43 11.95
C TRP A 106 8.92 24.53 10.83
N HIS A 107 9.76 23.54 11.14
CA HIS A 107 10.26 22.59 10.16
C HIS A 107 9.12 21.68 9.68
N VAL A 108 8.25 21.22 10.59
CA VAL A 108 7.08 20.41 10.20
C VAL A 108 6.12 21.20 9.33
N ALA A 109 5.84 22.47 9.65
CA ALA A 109 5.00 23.34 8.84
C ALA A 109 5.64 23.66 7.48
N ALA A 110 6.94 23.97 7.43
CA ALA A 110 7.66 24.20 6.18
C ALA A 110 7.72 22.95 5.29
N GLU A 111 8.05 21.79 5.89
CA GLU A 111 8.06 20.50 5.20
C GLU A 111 6.66 20.08 4.75
N TYR A 112 5.63 20.39 5.54
CA TYR A 112 4.24 20.21 5.15
C TYR A 112 3.94 20.97 3.85
N PHE A 113 4.25 22.27 3.75
CA PHE A 113 4.02 23.02 2.50
C PHE A 113 4.90 22.55 1.35
N ARG A 114 6.12 22.05 1.63
CA ARG A 114 7.00 21.46 0.62
C ARG A 114 6.45 20.16 0.05
N LEU A 115 5.91 19.30 0.90
CA LEU A 115 5.41 17.97 0.54
C LEU A 115 3.96 18.00 0.02
N PHE A 116 3.15 18.92 0.52
CA PHE A 116 1.72 19.05 0.23
C PHE A 116 1.40 20.34 -0.52
N GLN A 117 2.24 20.73 -1.47
CA GLN A 117 2.13 21.96 -2.28
C GLN A 117 0.78 22.15 -3.01
N ASN A 118 -0.12 21.15 -2.97
CA ASN A 118 -1.39 21.10 -3.69
C ASN A 118 -2.69 21.10 -2.83
N GLY A 119 -2.65 21.32 -1.50
CA GLY A 119 -3.86 21.67 -0.72
C GLY A 119 -4.19 20.80 0.51
N TYR A 120 -5.16 21.25 1.33
CA TYR A 120 -5.56 20.62 2.59
C TYR A 120 -7.04 20.80 2.90
N SER A 121 -7.69 19.86 3.61
CA SER A 121 -8.94 20.17 4.31
C SER A 121 -9.29 19.35 5.57
N ASN A 122 -10.39 19.74 6.23
CA ASN A 122 -10.76 19.51 7.65
C ASN A 122 -11.45 18.15 7.90
N GLY A 123 -11.01 17.37 8.90
CA GLY A 123 -11.62 16.09 9.30
C GLY A 123 -10.81 15.37 10.39
N TYR A 124 -11.33 14.27 10.94
CA TYR A 124 -10.63 13.46 11.95
C TYR A 124 -9.98 12.23 11.31
N GLY A 125 -8.67 12.06 11.51
CA GLY A 125 -7.92 10.91 10.98
C GLY A 125 -7.18 11.22 9.68
N VAL A 126 -6.05 10.54 9.49
CA VAL A 126 -5.13 10.75 8.36
C VAL A 126 -5.79 10.40 7.01
N ASP A 127 -6.67 9.40 6.99
CA ASP A 127 -7.36 8.99 5.75
C ASP A 127 -8.30 10.07 5.24
N THR A 128 -9.03 10.76 6.13
CA THR A 128 -9.89 11.89 5.76
C THR A 128 -9.07 13.05 5.20
N ILE A 129 -7.90 13.34 5.79
CA ILE A 129 -6.97 14.35 5.28
C ILE A 129 -6.51 14.00 3.86
N LEU A 130 -6.10 12.75 3.63
CA LEU A 130 -5.63 12.30 2.32
C LEU A 130 -6.74 12.29 1.27
N GLN A 131 -7.96 11.90 1.65
CA GLN A 131 -9.10 11.92 0.74
C GLN A 131 -9.44 13.35 0.32
N HIS A 132 -9.49 14.27 1.27
CA HIS A 132 -9.72 15.69 0.97
C HIS A 132 -8.62 16.30 0.10
N TRP A 133 -7.36 15.92 0.33
CA TRP A 133 -6.27 16.36 -0.54
C TRP A 133 -6.45 15.86 -1.98
N LYS A 134 -6.88 14.60 -2.16
CA LYS A 134 -7.22 14.06 -3.47
C LYS A 134 -8.35 14.84 -4.11
N ASP A 135 -9.44 15.10 -3.38
CA ASP A 135 -10.61 15.81 -3.90
C ASP A 135 -10.26 17.25 -4.30
N PHE A 136 -9.52 17.97 -3.46
CA PHE A 136 -9.13 19.35 -3.73
C PHE A 136 -8.14 19.47 -4.89
N SER A 137 -7.12 18.61 -4.92
CA SER A 137 -6.16 18.54 -6.05
C SER A 137 -6.83 18.08 -7.34
N PHE A 138 -7.90 17.30 -7.22
CA PHE A 138 -8.72 16.89 -8.34
C PHE A 138 -9.56 18.06 -8.86
N VAL A 139 -10.25 18.82 -8.00
CA VAL A 139 -11.11 19.95 -8.40
C VAL A 139 -10.28 21.11 -8.96
N PHE A 140 -9.13 21.44 -8.35
CA PHE A 140 -8.23 22.51 -8.80
C PHE A 140 -6.94 21.91 -9.38
N GLU A 141 -6.99 21.58 -10.67
CA GLU A 141 -5.83 21.04 -11.37
C GLU A 141 -4.68 22.05 -11.37
N GLY A 142 -3.50 21.60 -10.93
CA GLY A 142 -2.30 22.43 -10.91
C GLY A 142 -2.34 23.58 -9.91
N ILE A 143 -3.17 23.49 -8.86
CA ILE A 143 -3.16 24.47 -7.77
C ILE A 143 -1.76 24.61 -7.16
N GLY A 144 -1.25 25.84 -7.14
CA GLY A 144 0.02 26.17 -6.50
C GLY A 144 -0.23 26.83 -5.16
N ILE A 145 0.34 26.28 -4.10
CA ILE A 145 0.29 26.87 -2.76
C ILE A 145 1.67 27.38 -2.38
N GLU A 146 1.71 28.64 -1.98
CA GLU A 146 2.92 29.33 -1.57
C GLU A 146 2.76 29.79 -0.13
N LEU A 147 3.77 29.46 0.67
CA LEU A 147 3.89 29.96 2.02
C LEU A 147 4.36 31.43 1.99
N VAL A 148 3.59 32.32 2.61
CA VAL A 148 3.88 33.76 2.67
C VAL A 148 4.58 34.11 3.98
N SER A 149 4.02 33.68 5.10
CA SER A 149 4.59 33.93 6.43
C SER A 149 4.29 32.77 7.37
N LEU A 150 5.09 32.73 8.43
CA LEU A 150 5.04 31.71 9.46
C LEU A 150 5.13 32.44 10.81
N GLU A 151 4.11 32.27 11.64
CA GLU A 151 3.95 32.95 12.95
C GLU A 151 3.68 31.92 14.06
N ARG A 152 4.23 32.17 15.25
CA ARG A 152 3.95 31.35 16.44
C ARG A 152 2.71 31.88 17.14
N CYS A 153 1.79 31.00 17.48
CA CYS A 153 0.62 31.33 18.27
C CYS A 153 0.93 31.18 19.77
N ALA A 154 0.23 31.94 20.60
CA ALA A 154 0.42 31.92 22.06
C ALA A 154 0.12 30.55 22.69
N GLU A 155 -0.69 29.71 22.04
CA GLU A 155 -1.15 28.40 22.52
C GLU A 155 -0.28 27.22 22.02
N GLY A 156 0.97 27.46 21.63
CA GLY A 156 1.88 26.40 21.16
C GLY A 156 1.67 25.96 19.71
N GLY A 157 0.78 26.62 18.96
CA GLY A 157 0.55 26.39 17.54
C GLY A 157 1.42 27.24 16.61
N VAL A 158 1.30 26.96 15.30
CA VAL A 158 1.91 27.74 14.22
C VAL A 158 0.83 28.16 13.23
N LEU A 159 0.77 29.45 12.95
CA LEU A 159 -0.07 30.04 11.92
C LEU A 159 0.78 30.33 10.68
N ALA A 160 0.42 29.71 9.56
CA ALA A 160 1.01 29.97 8.27
C ALA A 160 0.05 30.83 7.45
N SER A 161 0.50 31.98 6.96
CA SER A 161 -0.24 32.72 5.93
C SER A 161 0.14 32.16 4.57
N VAL A 162 -0.85 31.88 3.73
CA VAL A 162 -0.65 31.25 2.43
C VAL A 162 -1.27 32.07 1.31
N ARG A 163 -0.63 31.95 0.14
CA ARG A 163 -1.15 32.43 -1.13
C ARG A 163 -1.30 31.23 -2.04
N SER A 164 -2.48 31.04 -2.60
CA SER A 164 -2.77 29.94 -3.51
C SER A 164 -3.18 30.47 -4.86
N VAL A 165 -2.70 29.88 -5.93
CA VAL A 165 -3.04 30.27 -7.29
C VAL A 165 -3.60 29.05 -8.01
N ALA A 166 -4.79 29.20 -8.59
CA ALA A 166 -5.48 28.12 -9.28
C ALA A 166 -6.17 28.65 -10.54
N THR A 167 -6.37 27.76 -11.51
CA THR A 167 -7.21 28.04 -12.69
C THR A 167 -8.56 27.36 -12.49
N LEU A 168 -9.64 28.12 -12.70
CA LEU A 168 -11.01 27.61 -12.67
C LEU A 168 -11.31 26.81 -13.94
N SER A 169 -10.83 25.57 -14.01
CA SER A 169 -10.99 24.72 -15.20
C SER A 169 -12.44 24.23 -15.37
N ASP A 170 -12.74 23.62 -16.51
CA ASP A 170 -14.01 22.93 -16.78
C ASP A 170 -14.39 21.99 -15.64
N LYS A 171 -13.38 21.31 -15.10
CA LYS A 171 -13.50 20.41 -13.96
C LYS A 171 -13.83 21.18 -12.69
N THR A 172 -13.16 22.28 -12.40
CA THR A 172 -13.52 23.13 -11.26
C THR A 172 -14.96 23.59 -11.35
N ILE A 173 -15.42 24.06 -12.51
CA ILE A 173 -16.81 24.47 -12.70
C ILE A 173 -17.77 23.28 -12.50
N SER A 174 -17.48 22.13 -13.10
CA SER A 174 -18.35 20.95 -13.06
C SER A 174 -18.49 20.35 -11.66
N TYR A 175 -17.42 20.36 -10.86
CA TYR A 175 -17.41 19.73 -9.54
C TYR A 175 -17.69 20.72 -8.41
N ALA A 176 -17.19 21.96 -8.47
CA ALA A 176 -17.37 22.95 -7.42
C ALA A 176 -18.65 23.78 -7.59
N PHE A 177 -19.07 24.03 -8.83
CA PHE A 177 -20.25 24.84 -9.15
C PHE A 177 -21.21 24.12 -10.11
N PRO A 178 -21.61 22.85 -9.81
CA PRO A 178 -22.38 22.04 -10.74
C PRO A 178 -23.71 22.68 -11.16
N HIS A 179 -24.33 23.45 -10.27
CA HIS A 179 -25.60 24.13 -10.53
C HIS A 179 -25.51 25.24 -11.60
N LEU A 180 -24.30 25.68 -11.96
CA LEU A 180 -24.10 26.64 -13.05
C LEU A 180 -24.11 25.98 -14.44
N ILE A 181 -24.15 24.64 -14.49
CA ILE A 181 -24.33 23.84 -15.69
C ILE A 181 -25.73 23.24 -15.63
N ARG A 182 -26.60 23.59 -16.59
CA ARG A 182 -27.97 23.10 -16.65
C ARG A 182 -28.21 22.42 -17.99
N ASP A 183 -28.67 21.17 -17.96
CA ASP A 183 -28.94 20.37 -19.16
C ASP A 183 -27.74 20.27 -20.13
N GLY A 184 -26.52 20.35 -19.60
CA GLY A 184 -25.26 20.36 -20.36
C GLY A 184 -24.86 21.73 -20.91
N GLU A 185 -25.68 22.77 -20.73
CA GLU A 185 -25.37 24.13 -21.12
C GLU A 185 -24.80 24.94 -19.95
N MET A 186 -23.76 25.72 -20.24
CA MET A 186 -23.06 26.52 -19.26
C MET A 186 -23.72 27.90 -19.11
N SER A 187 -24.02 28.31 -17.88
CA SER A 187 -24.53 29.65 -17.61
C SER A 187 -23.52 30.76 -17.94
N LEU A 188 -24.01 31.99 -18.14
CA LEU A 188 -23.16 33.18 -18.31
C LEU A 188 -22.17 33.39 -17.15
N MET A 189 -22.56 33.02 -15.92
CA MET A 189 -21.67 33.11 -14.75
C MET A 189 -20.55 32.07 -14.85
N ALA A 190 -20.87 30.82 -15.16
CA ALA A 190 -19.85 29.80 -15.37
C ALA A 190 -18.92 30.14 -16.54
N ALA A 191 -19.44 30.68 -17.64
CA ALA A 191 -18.62 31.13 -18.77
C ALA A 191 -17.63 32.24 -18.40
N LYS A 192 -18.01 33.13 -17.48
CA LYS A 192 -17.10 34.17 -16.94
C LYS A 192 -16.02 33.59 -16.03
N LEU A 193 -16.32 32.51 -15.30
CA LEU A 193 -15.39 31.88 -14.37
C LEU A 193 -14.44 30.90 -15.06
N GLN A 194 -14.91 30.17 -16.06
CA GLN A 194 -14.16 29.12 -16.75
C GLN A 194 -12.86 29.67 -17.37
N GLY A 195 -11.76 28.96 -17.13
CA GLY A 195 -10.42 29.29 -17.60
C GLY A 195 -9.75 30.47 -16.88
N GLN A 196 -10.44 31.14 -15.95
CA GLN A 196 -9.86 32.25 -15.22
C GLN A 196 -8.84 31.78 -14.19
N ARG A 197 -7.74 32.51 -14.08
CA ARG A 197 -6.72 32.30 -13.06
C ARG A 197 -7.04 33.18 -11.85
N ILE A 198 -7.19 32.57 -10.69
CA ILE A 198 -7.50 33.25 -9.43
C ILE A 198 -6.36 33.14 -8.44
N GLU A 199 -6.14 34.21 -7.68
CA GLU A 199 -5.30 34.21 -6.49
C GLU A 199 -6.22 34.18 -5.27
N MET A 200 -6.01 33.20 -4.40
CA MET A 200 -6.69 33.04 -3.13
C MET A 200 -5.70 33.29 -2.00
N ARG A 201 -6.17 33.88 -0.90
CA ARG A 201 -5.34 34.16 0.27
C ARG A 201 -5.97 33.56 1.50
N GLY A 202 -5.14 33.10 2.41
CA GLY A 202 -5.64 32.42 3.58
C GLY A 202 -4.58 32.12 4.60
N TRP A 203 -4.96 31.26 5.52
CA TRP A 203 -4.09 30.77 6.57
C TRP A 203 -4.29 29.28 6.81
N VAL A 204 -3.26 28.66 7.37
CA VAL A 204 -3.26 27.30 7.90
C VAL A 204 -2.73 27.36 9.33
N HIS A 205 -3.49 26.85 10.27
CA HIS A 205 -3.12 26.78 11.68
C HIS A 205 -2.82 25.33 12.06
N PHE A 206 -1.57 25.07 12.41
CA PHE A 206 -1.09 23.81 12.95
C PHE A 206 -1.13 23.90 14.47
N GLN A 207 -1.89 23.03 15.09
CA GLN A 207 -1.88 22.83 16.53
C GLN A 207 -0.97 21.65 16.85
N TRP A 208 -0.21 21.78 17.93
CA TRP A 208 0.80 20.83 18.33
C TRP A 208 0.43 20.29 19.70
N SER A 209 0.55 18.98 19.87
CA SER A 209 0.43 18.34 21.17
C SER A 209 1.82 18.18 21.78
N ASP A 210 2.02 18.87 22.90
CA ASP A 210 3.25 18.80 23.69
C ASP A 210 3.46 17.40 24.29
N ASP A 211 2.38 16.65 24.55
CA ASP A 211 2.43 15.31 25.15
C ASP A 211 2.98 14.23 24.21
N VAL A 212 2.74 14.36 22.90
CA VAL A 212 3.12 13.37 21.88
C VAL A 212 4.11 13.90 20.83
N GLU A 213 4.61 15.12 21.01
CA GLU A 213 5.54 15.82 20.10
C GLU A 213 5.10 15.73 18.62
N ARG A 214 3.80 15.91 18.35
CA ARG A 214 3.20 15.77 17.02
C ARG A 214 2.10 16.80 16.79
N VAL A 215 1.82 17.08 15.52
CA VAL A 215 0.64 17.85 15.11
C VAL A 215 -0.62 17.07 15.48
N ASP A 216 -1.52 17.69 16.25
CA ASP A 216 -2.79 17.09 16.67
C ASP A 216 -3.97 17.56 15.81
N SER A 217 -3.88 18.76 15.25
CA SER A 217 -4.90 19.37 14.41
C SER A 217 -4.28 20.31 13.40
N VAL A 218 -4.83 20.31 12.18
CA VAL A 218 -4.55 21.32 11.18
C VAL A 218 -5.88 21.92 10.74
N ARG A 219 -6.00 23.24 10.84
CA ARG A 219 -7.15 24.02 10.39
C ARG A 219 -6.70 24.96 9.29
N TYR A 220 -7.58 25.32 8.38
CA TYR A 220 -7.26 26.29 7.33
C TYR A 220 -8.48 27.10 6.95
N ASN A 221 -8.24 28.27 6.36
CA ASN A 221 -9.25 29.11 5.76
C ASN A 221 -8.61 29.87 4.59
N VAL A 222 -9.14 29.70 3.38
CA VAL A 222 -8.61 30.31 2.16
C VAL A 222 -9.75 30.97 1.40
N ASP A 223 -9.67 32.26 1.15
CA ASP A 223 -10.73 33.06 0.55
C ASP A 223 -10.78 32.88 -0.97
N ILE A 224 -11.82 32.18 -1.46
CA ILE A 224 -12.18 32.08 -2.88
C ILE A 224 -13.31 33.05 -3.26
N LEU A 225 -14.01 33.63 -2.28
CA LEU A 225 -15.09 34.57 -2.52
C LEU A 225 -14.58 35.86 -3.17
N THR A 226 -13.54 36.46 -2.60
CA THR A 226 -12.98 37.72 -3.11
C THR A 226 -12.55 37.63 -4.58
N PRO A 227 -11.76 36.63 -5.03
CA PRO A 227 -11.38 36.54 -6.44
C PRO A 227 -12.58 36.27 -7.36
N ILE A 228 -13.58 35.48 -6.94
CA ILE A 228 -14.79 35.27 -7.76
C ILE A 228 -15.61 36.57 -7.88
N MET A 229 -15.74 37.33 -6.80
CA MET A 229 -16.40 38.64 -6.83
C MET A 229 -15.70 39.61 -7.78
N GLN A 230 -14.36 39.60 -7.81
CA GLN A 230 -13.57 40.42 -8.72
C GLN A 230 -13.78 40.02 -10.19
N LEU A 231 -13.92 38.72 -10.50
CA LEU A 231 -14.19 38.26 -11.86
C LEU A 231 -15.60 38.61 -12.35
N LEU A 232 -16.60 38.52 -11.47
CA LEU A 232 -17.98 38.77 -11.84
C LEU A 232 -18.35 40.25 -11.85
N HIS A 233 -17.63 41.07 -11.08
CA HIS A 233 -17.93 42.48 -10.80
C HIS A 233 -19.36 42.70 -10.28
N ASP A 234 -19.90 41.70 -9.58
CA ASP A 234 -21.29 41.64 -9.14
C ASP A 234 -21.41 40.87 -7.83
N LEU A 235 -21.79 41.55 -6.76
CA LEU A 235 -21.95 40.94 -5.44
C LEU A 235 -23.16 40.00 -5.40
N GLU A 236 -24.28 40.36 -6.03
CA GLU A 236 -25.49 39.52 -6.03
C GLU A 236 -25.27 38.27 -6.88
N GLY A 237 -24.66 38.43 -8.05
CA GLY A 237 -24.23 37.32 -8.90
C GLY A 237 -23.25 36.39 -8.18
N THR A 238 -22.31 36.95 -7.41
CA THR A 238 -21.36 36.15 -6.61
C THR A 238 -22.08 35.34 -5.54
N ALA A 239 -23.03 35.95 -4.80
CA ALA A 239 -23.82 35.22 -3.81
C ALA A 239 -24.59 34.05 -4.44
N ARG A 240 -25.12 34.24 -5.66
CA ARG A 240 -25.80 33.18 -6.42
C ARG A 240 -24.85 32.06 -6.85
N VAL A 241 -23.60 32.37 -7.21
CA VAL A 241 -22.58 31.37 -7.56
C VAL A 241 -22.23 30.47 -6.38
N PHE A 242 -22.23 30.98 -5.15
CA PHE A 242 -21.99 30.15 -3.97
C PHE A 242 -23.27 29.47 -3.43
N ASN A 243 -24.44 29.87 -3.92
CA ASN A 243 -25.71 29.24 -3.52
C ASN A 243 -25.86 27.88 -4.22
N ASN A 244 -25.88 26.79 -3.44
CA ASN A 244 -25.81 25.41 -3.93
C ASN A 244 -24.48 25.03 -4.61
N ALA A 245 -23.40 25.75 -4.31
CA ALA A 245 -22.05 25.31 -4.68
C ALA A 245 -21.60 24.14 -3.79
N ASN A 246 -20.77 23.27 -4.36
CA ASN A 246 -20.06 22.23 -3.61
C ASN A 246 -18.76 22.78 -2.99
N ILE A 247 -18.56 24.10 -3.01
CA ILE A 247 -17.44 24.78 -2.39
C ILE A 247 -17.94 25.99 -1.59
N THR A 248 -17.37 26.20 -0.40
CA THR A 248 -17.68 27.38 0.43
C THR A 248 -16.79 28.58 0.09
N PRO A 249 -17.17 29.81 0.48
CA PRO A 249 -16.32 31.01 0.40
C PRO A 249 -14.90 30.86 0.98
N GLU A 250 -14.73 29.98 1.97
CA GLU A 250 -13.46 29.65 2.63
C GLU A 250 -12.69 28.50 1.95
N SER A 251 -13.04 28.18 0.71
CA SER A 251 -12.43 27.11 -0.10
C SER A 251 -12.54 25.72 0.53
N LYS A 252 -13.68 25.43 1.16
CA LYS A 252 -13.98 24.08 1.69
C LYS A 252 -14.86 23.35 0.71
N LEU A 253 -14.43 22.18 0.25
CA LEU A 253 -15.30 21.30 -0.53
C LEU A 253 -16.34 20.68 0.41
N VAL A 254 -17.60 20.79 0.02
CA VAL A 254 -18.71 20.14 0.72
C VAL A 254 -18.78 18.71 0.19
N ALA A 255 -18.72 17.73 1.09
CA ALA A 255 -18.85 16.32 0.72
C ALA A 255 -20.16 16.12 -0.04
N THR A 256 -20.07 15.49 -1.22
CA THR A 256 -21.23 15.15 -2.05
C THR A 256 -21.81 13.82 -1.63
#